data_AF-K5VSJ4-F1
#
_entry.id   AF-K5VSJ4-F1
#
_cell.length_a   1.000
_cell.length_b   1.000
_cell.length_c   1.000
_cell.angle_alpha   90.00
_cell.angle_beta   90.00
_cell.angle_gamma   90.00
#
_symmetry.space_group_name_H-M   'P 1'
#
loop_
_entity.id
_entity.type
_entity.pdbx_description
1 polymer ?
#
loop_
_entity_poly.entity_id
_entity_poly.type
_entity_poly.pdbx_seq_one_letter_code
_entity_poly.pdbx_strand_id
1 'polypeptide(L)'
;MSTRHSFLSTTGLIRSSSSASTASFSPSTSKSTKSTLPSFGKQGKLRNFRNLKSLTLSTKPEPEKPKPEKPKVRGSGGVIPLGPTFIVGISIVISLFFIGSLSFAFIGAEDAPVFRDTLDSLADQNPGLVLIADNVDVDIDEPSVTLRWSVVACGRNLTLPGSEGTHGDSLCGIPNIPIDIYLDGAEKPEFSFNPAQLPFTSSNGHRLGIQNIVQFDGDHALDVHEARLYPFDTYQLATTLRAVAPDTSETIPIVRLLTITDTSSFIVSPSDSASYVVLSGSTDQLPSRDLELSIVRPGEARFFALMLFGVNWMLAHSTVAYTALAWKTEGIVNVLTYLALSLATLVAIPGVRSVMPDAPGYDGVLIDQIGFFAQMLLTGISTVVLLATLAKRELQRLEQNAPAEEFVKERPAPISKGLHKLRGSSTSVDFRHFHSLSRSFMGHAQPPTPIWEEAEPNISPNPFDARGKAPAAGFRPVGQSVGASASSTHLPSSKSLYSEWV
;
A
#
# COMPACT_ATOMS: atom_id res chain seq x y z
N MET A 1 -14.20 4.07 -18.89
CA MET A 1 -15.02 4.89 -17.96
C MET A 1 -15.17 4.12 -16.65
N SER A 2 -14.23 4.33 -15.73
CA SER A 2 -14.23 3.73 -14.39
C SER A 2 -14.36 4.87 -13.39
N THR A 3 -15.54 5.04 -12.81
CA THR A 3 -15.78 5.99 -11.72
C THR A 3 -15.24 5.40 -10.43
N ARG A 4 -13.96 5.62 -10.14
CA ARG A 4 -13.43 5.45 -8.79
C ARG A 4 -13.67 6.75 -8.02
N HIS A 5 -14.49 6.66 -6.98
CA HIS A 5 -14.69 7.71 -6.02
C HIS A 5 -13.42 7.87 -5.18
N SER A 6 -12.69 8.96 -5.38
CA SER A 6 -11.64 9.40 -4.45
C SER A 6 -12.28 9.64 -3.08
N PHE A 7 -12.04 8.72 -2.15
CA PHE A 7 -12.62 8.72 -0.81
C PHE A 7 -11.85 9.60 0.19
N LEU A 8 -11.06 10.57 -0.29
CA LEU A 8 -10.21 11.43 0.55
C LEU A 8 -10.67 12.91 0.64
N SER A 9 -11.87 13.26 0.17
CA SER A 9 -12.34 14.66 0.21
C SER A 9 -13.31 15.00 1.37
N THR A 10 -13.54 14.11 2.34
CA THR A 10 -14.62 14.30 3.35
C THR A 10 -14.21 14.24 4.81
N THR A 11 -12.95 14.50 5.15
CA THR A 11 -12.60 14.93 6.52
C THR A 11 -12.03 16.34 6.50
N GLY A 12 -12.93 17.33 6.51
CA GLY A 12 -12.61 18.74 6.73
C GLY A 12 -12.12 18.99 8.17
N LEU A 13 -10.91 18.51 8.47
CA LEU A 13 -10.22 18.72 9.75
C LEU A 13 -8.89 19.46 9.62
N ILE A 14 -8.64 20.13 8.49
CA ILE A 14 -7.63 21.18 8.39
C ILE A 14 -8.37 22.50 8.26
N ARG A 15 -8.64 23.15 9.41
CA ARG A 15 -9.06 24.56 9.41
C ARG A 15 -7.83 25.41 9.22
N SER A 16 -7.86 26.28 8.21
CA SER A 16 -6.93 27.40 8.07
C SER A 16 -6.88 28.19 9.39
N SER A 17 -5.68 28.46 9.89
CA SER A 17 -5.46 29.30 11.08
C SER A 17 -6.04 30.69 10.84
N SER A 18 -7.21 30.94 11.41
CA SER A 18 -7.85 32.25 11.37
C SER A 18 -7.09 33.17 12.32
N SER A 19 -6.51 34.25 11.79
CA SER A 19 -5.87 35.33 12.54
C SER A 19 -6.85 35.98 13.51
N ALA A 20 -6.88 35.51 14.75
CA ALA A 20 -7.63 36.16 15.82
C ALA A 20 -6.75 37.25 16.45
N SER A 21 -7.17 38.49 16.24
CA SER A 21 -6.56 39.69 16.77
C SER A 21 -6.42 39.63 18.29
N THR A 22 -5.19 39.84 18.77
CA THR A 22 -4.88 40.14 20.17
C THR A 22 -5.54 41.45 20.58
N ALA A 23 -6.64 41.38 21.31
CA ALA A 23 -7.15 42.49 22.11
C ALA A 23 -6.78 42.26 23.58
N SER A 24 -6.01 43.20 24.11
CA SER A 24 -5.58 43.33 25.49
C SER A 24 -6.76 43.46 26.45
N PHE A 25 -6.75 42.70 27.55
CA PHE A 25 -7.60 42.99 28.71
C PHE A 25 -6.85 42.77 30.02
N SER A 26 -6.80 43.84 30.82
CA SER A 26 -6.20 43.89 32.16
C SER A 26 -6.97 43.05 33.19
N PRO A 27 -6.31 42.62 34.28
CA PRO A 27 -6.92 41.78 35.29
C PRO A 27 -7.74 42.62 36.26
N SER A 28 -9.02 42.25 36.45
CA SER A 28 -9.78 42.70 37.62
C SER A 28 -10.26 41.50 38.42
N THR A 29 -9.95 41.59 39.70
CA THR A 29 -10.29 40.71 40.80
C THR A 29 -11.80 40.65 41.03
N SER A 30 -12.42 39.46 41.00
CA SER A 30 -13.60 39.21 41.85
C SER A 30 -13.84 37.73 42.18
N LYS A 31 -13.86 37.51 43.50
CA LYS A 31 -14.45 36.49 44.35
C LYS A 31 -15.49 35.51 43.76
N SER A 32 -15.26 34.24 44.10
CA SER A 32 -16.18 33.32 44.81
C SER A 32 -17.61 33.18 44.30
N THR A 33 -17.93 32.01 43.70
CA THR A 33 -19.12 31.24 44.12
C THR A 33 -18.94 29.75 43.81
N LYS A 34 -19.11 28.91 44.84
CA LYS A 34 -19.24 27.45 44.73
C LYS A 34 -20.54 27.10 44.02
N SER A 35 -20.50 26.23 43.02
CA SER A 35 -21.70 25.53 42.53
C SER A 35 -21.46 24.02 42.42
N THR A 36 -22.20 23.34 43.29
CA THR A 36 -22.53 21.93 43.47
C THR A 36 -22.78 21.14 42.17
N LEU A 37 -22.15 19.96 42.08
CA LEU A 37 -22.52 18.87 41.17
C LEU A 37 -23.86 18.23 41.58
N PRO A 38 -24.71 17.80 40.63
CA PRO A 38 -25.83 16.92 40.92
C PRO A 38 -25.38 15.45 41.02
N SER A 39 -25.61 14.86 42.20
CA SER A 39 -25.47 13.43 42.47
C SER A 39 -26.71 12.69 41.99
N PHE A 40 -26.55 11.73 41.07
CA PHE A 40 -27.59 10.75 40.76
C PHE A 40 -27.40 9.50 41.65
N GLY A 41 -28.30 9.34 42.62
CA GLY A 41 -28.64 8.03 43.20
C GLY A 41 -29.52 7.25 42.21
N LYS A 42 -29.88 5.97 42.40
CA LYS A 42 -29.87 5.08 43.57
C LYS A 42 -30.10 3.64 43.05
N GLN A 43 -29.44 2.68 43.70
CA GLN A 43 -29.98 1.39 44.18
C GLN A 43 -30.72 0.44 43.22
N GLY A 44 -30.01 -0.60 42.79
CA GLY A 44 -30.56 -1.90 42.37
C GLY A 44 -29.98 -3.03 43.24
N LYS A 45 -30.86 -3.72 43.95
CA LYS A 45 -30.63 -4.51 45.17
C LYS A 45 -30.36 -5.99 44.84
N LEU A 46 -29.14 -6.45 45.14
CA LEU A 46 -28.77 -7.88 45.19
C LEU A 46 -29.63 -8.60 46.24
N ARG A 47 -30.35 -9.66 45.84
CA ARG A 47 -31.08 -10.54 46.75
C ARG A 47 -30.51 -11.95 46.68
N ASN A 48 -29.73 -12.27 47.71
CA ASN A 48 -29.40 -13.61 48.17
C ASN A 48 -30.67 -14.41 48.43
N PHE A 49 -30.74 -15.64 47.92
CA PHE A 49 -31.56 -16.71 48.48
C PHE A 49 -30.71 -17.99 48.58
N ARG A 50 -30.02 -18.11 49.71
CA ARG A 50 -29.66 -19.39 50.33
C ARG A 50 -30.62 -19.61 51.50
N ASN A 51 -30.93 -20.89 51.74
CA ASN A 51 -31.67 -21.47 52.87
C ASN A 51 -33.15 -21.75 52.62
N LEU A 52 -33.45 -22.99 52.20
CA LEU A 52 -34.53 -23.74 52.82
C LEU A 52 -34.10 -25.21 52.98
N LYS A 53 -33.82 -25.57 54.24
CA LYS A 53 -33.52 -26.92 54.71
C LYS A 53 -34.83 -27.59 55.13
N SER A 54 -34.96 -28.84 54.70
CA SER A 54 -35.58 -30.00 55.38
C SER A 54 -36.97 -29.87 55.99
N LEU A 55 -37.89 -30.70 55.48
CA LEU A 55 -38.67 -31.59 56.33
C LEU A 55 -38.63 -33.01 55.75
N THR A 56 -38.31 -33.94 56.64
CA THR A 56 -38.05 -35.37 56.49
C THR A 56 -39.33 -36.18 56.34
N LEU A 57 -39.35 -37.21 55.48
CA LEU A 57 -40.10 -38.45 55.77
C LEU A 57 -39.60 -39.67 54.95
N SER A 58 -39.06 -40.64 55.70
CA SER A 58 -39.17 -42.10 55.55
C SER A 58 -38.59 -42.86 54.34
N THR A 59 -37.50 -43.56 54.65
CA THR A 59 -37.24 -45.02 54.44
C THR A 59 -37.40 -45.65 53.05
N LYS A 60 -36.26 -45.89 52.39
CA LYS A 60 -35.91 -47.18 51.76
C LYS A 60 -34.39 -47.26 51.55
N PRO A 61 -33.70 -48.37 51.87
CA PRO A 61 -32.26 -48.49 51.61
C PRO A 61 -32.03 -48.61 50.09
N GLU A 62 -31.49 -47.55 49.50
CA GLU A 62 -31.06 -47.47 48.10
C GLU A 62 -29.65 -48.10 47.96
N PRO A 63 -29.40 -48.90 46.91
CA PRO A 63 -28.11 -49.56 46.69
C PRO A 63 -26.96 -48.55 46.58
N GLU A 64 -25.84 -48.93 47.20
CA GLU A 64 -24.61 -48.18 47.34
C GLU A 64 -24.17 -47.55 46.00
N LYS A 65 -24.38 -46.23 45.84
CA LYS A 65 -23.94 -45.49 44.67
C LYS A 65 -22.41 -45.55 44.58
N PRO A 66 -21.84 -46.00 43.45
CA PRO A 66 -20.40 -46.05 43.28
C PRO A 66 -19.83 -44.64 43.45
N LYS A 67 -18.84 -44.52 44.36
CA LYS A 67 -18.11 -43.27 44.58
C LYS A 67 -17.60 -42.75 43.24
N PRO A 68 -17.83 -41.49 42.87
CA PRO A 68 -17.29 -40.92 41.65
C PRO A 68 -15.76 -40.97 41.74
N GLU A 69 -15.15 -41.88 40.99
CA GLU A 69 -13.71 -41.90 40.79
C GLU A 69 -13.32 -40.56 40.20
N LYS A 70 -12.53 -39.79 40.97
CA LYS A 70 -11.92 -38.56 40.47
C LYS A 70 -11.11 -38.94 39.23
N PRO A 71 -11.38 -38.34 38.06
CA PRO A 71 -10.64 -38.66 36.84
C PRO A 71 -9.15 -38.41 37.12
N LYS A 72 -8.37 -39.49 37.16
CA LYS A 72 -6.91 -39.43 37.21
C LYS A 72 -6.46 -38.88 35.86
N VAL A 73 -6.25 -37.56 35.81
CA VAL A 73 -5.61 -36.88 34.68
C VAL A 73 -4.16 -37.38 34.61
N ARG A 74 -3.93 -38.45 33.84
CA ARG A 74 -2.58 -38.91 33.48
C ARG A 74 -2.05 -37.94 32.44
N GLY A 75 -1.30 -36.94 32.88
CA GLY A 75 -0.51 -36.08 32.00
C GLY A 75 0.62 -36.89 31.37
N SER A 76 0.42 -37.36 30.14
CA SER A 76 1.48 -37.95 29.33
C SER A 76 2.15 -36.84 28.51
N GLY A 77 3.35 -36.42 28.90
CA GLY A 77 4.26 -35.66 28.02
C GLY A 77 4.39 -34.15 28.25
N GLY A 78 4.01 -33.59 29.41
CA GLY A 78 4.26 -32.17 29.72
C GLY A 78 3.45 -31.15 28.91
N VAL A 79 2.57 -31.59 28.02
CA VAL A 79 1.62 -30.73 27.32
C VAL A 79 0.45 -30.42 28.26
N ILE A 80 0.42 -29.22 28.80
CA ILE A 80 -0.71 -28.72 29.59
C ILE A 80 -1.84 -28.42 28.59
N PRO A 81 -2.99 -29.11 28.65
CA PRO A 81 -4.10 -28.82 27.75
C PRO A 81 -4.64 -27.42 28.08
N LEU A 82 -4.38 -26.47 27.19
CA LEU A 82 -4.96 -25.13 27.28
C LEU A 82 -6.46 -25.26 27.04
N GLY A 83 -7.25 -24.99 28.09
CA GLY A 83 -8.71 -25.05 27.98
C GLY A 83 -9.24 -24.01 26.98
N PRO A 84 -10.41 -24.23 26.36
CA PRO A 84 -10.99 -23.28 25.40
C PRO A 84 -11.13 -21.85 25.96
N THR A 85 -11.43 -21.72 27.25
CA THR A 85 -11.52 -20.44 27.95
C THR A 85 -10.20 -19.68 27.99
N PHE A 86 -9.07 -20.38 28.07
CA PHE A 86 -7.75 -19.76 28.05
C PHE A 86 -7.44 -19.16 26.68
N ILE A 87 -7.77 -19.89 25.60
CA ILE A 87 -7.60 -19.41 24.22
C ILE A 87 -8.43 -18.14 24.00
N VAL A 88 -9.71 -18.16 24.38
CA VAL A 88 -10.59 -16.98 24.27
C VAL A 88 -10.04 -15.81 25.09
N GLY A 89 -9.56 -16.06 26.31
CA GLY A 89 -8.96 -15.05 27.17
C GLY A 89 -7.72 -14.40 26.53
N ILE A 90 -6.82 -15.20 25.96
CA ILE A 90 -5.65 -14.70 25.23
C ILE A 90 -6.08 -13.87 24.03
N SER A 91 -7.03 -14.34 23.23
CA SER A 91 -7.50 -13.61 22.05
C SER A 91 -8.05 -12.23 22.43
N ILE A 92 -8.86 -12.13 23.49
CA ILE A 92 -9.38 -10.84 23.98
C ILE A 92 -8.24 -9.91 24.43
N VAL A 93 -7.28 -10.42 25.20
CA VAL A 93 -6.15 -9.63 25.68
C VAL A 93 -5.30 -9.12 24.52
N ILE A 94 -5.01 -9.97 23.53
CA ILE A 94 -4.26 -9.57 22.33
C ILE A 94 -5.03 -8.52 21.54
N SER A 95 -6.34 -8.69 21.33
CA SER A 95 -7.16 -7.70 20.64
C SER A 95 -7.19 -6.36 21.35
N LEU A 96 -7.36 -6.34 22.68
CA LEU A 96 -7.34 -5.10 23.47
C LEU A 96 -5.96 -4.43 23.44
N PHE A 97 -4.88 -5.21 23.52
CA PHE A 97 -3.53 -4.70 23.42
C PHE A 97 -3.28 -4.06 22.05
N PHE A 98 -3.71 -4.72 20.97
CA PHE A 98 -3.60 -4.23 19.60
C PHE A 98 -4.39 -2.92 19.40
N ILE A 99 -5.64 -2.86 19.84
CA ILE A 99 -6.46 -1.64 19.78
C ILE A 99 -5.82 -0.52 20.61
N GLY A 100 -5.29 -0.83 21.79
CA GLY A 100 -4.58 0.11 22.64
C GLY A 100 -3.33 0.68 21.96
N SER A 101 -2.48 -0.18 21.38
CA SER A 101 -1.28 0.25 20.66
C SER A 101 -1.60 1.14 19.46
N LEU A 102 -2.65 0.80 18.69
CA LEU A 102 -3.10 1.64 17.58
C LEU A 102 -3.58 3.01 18.07
N SER A 103 -4.33 3.03 19.18
CA SER A 103 -4.84 4.29 19.75
C SER A 103 -3.71 5.21 20.24
N PHE A 104 -2.63 4.64 20.78
CA PHE A 104 -1.46 5.41 21.22
C PHE A 104 -0.61 5.96 20.07
N ALA A 105 -0.64 5.33 18.89
CA ALA A 105 0.06 5.83 17.71
C ALA A 105 -0.47 7.20 17.23
N PHE A 106 -1.70 7.57 17.60
CA PHE A 106 -2.30 8.87 17.27
C PHE A 106 -2.02 9.98 18.29
N ILE A 107 -1.38 9.68 19.42
CA ILE A 107 -1.03 10.69 20.43
C ILE A 107 0.32 11.31 20.07
N GLY A 108 0.31 12.55 19.57
CA GLY A 108 1.54 13.29 19.24
C GLY A 108 1.56 13.94 17.85
N ALA A 109 0.47 13.85 17.08
CA ALA A 109 0.29 14.66 15.88
C ALA A 109 0.01 16.12 16.29
N GLU A 110 1.04 16.87 16.66
CA GLU A 110 0.94 18.33 16.82
C GLU A 110 1.19 19.02 15.47
N ASP A 111 0.29 19.92 15.10
CA ASP A 111 0.32 20.73 13.88
C ASP A 111 1.37 21.86 13.96
N ALA A 112 2.63 21.52 14.25
CA ALA A 112 3.71 22.50 14.18
C ALA A 112 3.96 22.86 12.69
N PRO A 113 4.16 24.14 12.34
CA PRO A 113 4.47 24.53 10.97
C PRO A 113 5.83 23.94 10.55
N VAL A 114 5.79 22.91 9.70
CA VAL A 114 6.94 22.07 9.31
C VAL A 114 8.14 22.89 8.80
N PHE A 115 7.89 24.01 8.13
CA PHE A 115 8.94 24.79 7.46
C PHE A 115 9.43 26.01 8.24
N ARG A 116 8.84 26.33 9.40
CA ARG A 116 9.07 27.61 10.08
C ARG A 116 10.55 27.86 10.37
N ASP A 117 11.22 26.94 11.05
CA ASP A 117 12.62 27.14 11.46
C ASP A 117 13.56 27.32 10.25
N THR A 118 13.27 26.62 9.15
CA THR A 118 14.03 26.74 7.89
C THR A 118 13.78 28.08 7.22
N LEU A 119 12.53 28.56 7.20
CA LEU A 119 12.15 29.85 6.63
C LEU A 119 12.74 31.01 7.46
N ASP A 120 12.66 30.95 8.79
CA ASP A 120 13.26 31.94 9.70
C ASP A 120 14.78 32.06 9.41
N SER A 121 15.48 30.92 9.28
CA SER A 121 16.91 30.91 8.95
C SER A 121 17.22 31.45 7.55
N LEU A 122 16.37 31.21 6.56
CA LEU A 122 16.55 31.71 5.19
C LEU A 122 16.31 33.21 5.12
N ALA A 123 15.28 33.72 5.78
CA ALA A 123 14.97 35.14 5.83
C ALA A 123 16.11 35.96 6.44
N ASP A 124 16.80 35.41 7.45
CA ASP A 124 17.91 36.10 8.12
C ASP A 124 19.23 36.01 7.34
N GLN A 125 19.54 34.86 6.73
CA GLN A 125 20.87 34.61 6.15
C GLN A 125 20.93 34.81 4.64
N ASN A 126 19.91 34.38 3.90
CA ASN A 126 19.90 34.32 2.44
C ASN A 126 18.50 34.64 1.90
N PRO A 127 18.08 35.92 1.93
CA PRO A 127 16.77 36.31 1.42
C PRO A 127 16.67 36.04 -0.09
N GLY A 128 15.50 35.57 -0.54
CA GLY A 128 15.26 35.21 -1.93
C GLY A 128 13.97 34.43 -2.14
N LEU A 129 13.82 33.84 -3.31
CA LEU A 129 12.65 33.03 -3.68
C LEU A 129 12.83 31.59 -3.14
N VAL A 130 11.78 31.06 -2.52
CA VAL A 130 11.70 29.71 -1.97
C VAL A 130 10.47 29.05 -2.56
N LEU A 131 10.62 27.83 -3.08
CA LEU A 131 9.48 27.03 -3.51
C LEU A 131 9.26 25.91 -2.50
N ILE A 132 8.03 25.79 -2.03
CA ILE A 132 7.64 24.81 -1.01
C ILE A 132 6.65 23.83 -1.64
N ALA A 133 7.06 22.59 -1.87
CA ALA A 133 6.16 21.49 -2.19
C ALA A 133 5.40 21.09 -0.91
N ASP A 134 4.26 21.74 -0.68
CA ASP A 134 3.47 21.63 0.56
C ASP A 134 2.52 20.42 0.57
N ASN A 135 2.29 19.84 -0.60
CA ASN A 135 1.60 18.58 -0.78
C ASN A 135 2.35 17.69 -1.78
N VAL A 136 2.38 16.40 -1.50
CA VAL A 136 2.97 15.37 -2.34
C VAL A 136 1.94 14.24 -2.45
N ASP A 137 1.33 14.11 -3.62
CA ASP A 137 0.41 13.02 -3.93
C ASP A 137 1.12 12.00 -4.81
N VAL A 138 1.31 10.79 -4.29
CA VAL A 138 2.02 9.71 -4.98
C VAL A 138 0.98 8.73 -5.49
N ASP A 139 0.80 8.69 -6.81
CA ASP A 139 0.01 7.66 -7.45
C ASP A 139 0.93 6.46 -7.75
N ILE A 140 0.49 5.27 -7.35
CA ILE A 140 1.22 4.01 -7.59
C ILE A 140 0.60 3.27 -8.77
N ASP A 141 -0.71 3.44 -8.98
CA ASP A 141 -1.44 2.80 -10.07
C ASP A 141 -0.98 3.42 -11.40
N GLU A 142 -0.85 4.74 -11.43
CA GLU A 142 -0.09 5.48 -12.44
C GLU A 142 1.20 5.95 -11.78
N PRO A 143 2.40 5.49 -12.19
CA PRO A 143 3.65 5.78 -11.49
C PRO A 143 4.07 7.23 -11.65
N SER A 144 3.36 8.11 -10.96
CA SER A 144 3.48 9.56 -11.02
C SER A 144 3.39 10.16 -9.63
N VAL A 145 3.93 11.37 -9.51
CA VAL A 145 3.84 12.17 -8.31
C VAL A 145 3.42 13.58 -8.68
N THR A 146 2.39 14.06 -8.00
CA THR A 146 1.94 15.45 -8.10
C THR A 146 2.52 16.23 -6.93
N LEU A 147 3.32 17.24 -7.25
CA LEU A 147 3.88 18.18 -6.29
C LEU A 147 3.08 19.47 -6.34
N ARG A 148 2.45 19.87 -5.22
CA ARG A 148 1.84 21.20 -5.10
C ARG A 148 2.87 22.18 -4.57
N TRP A 149 3.24 23.14 -5.39
CA TRP A 149 4.24 24.14 -5.08
C TRP A 149 3.60 25.44 -4.61
N SER A 150 3.99 25.91 -3.45
CA SER A 150 3.75 27.28 -2.95
C SER A 150 4.95 28.16 -3.22
N VAL A 151 4.72 29.31 -3.86
CA VAL A 151 5.78 30.29 -4.16
C VAL A 151 5.90 31.30 -3.03
N VAL A 152 7.04 31.30 -2.35
CA VAL A 152 7.30 32.14 -1.17
C VAL A 152 8.53 33.01 -1.41
N ALA A 153 8.44 34.30 -1.10
CA ALA A 153 9.61 35.18 -1.03
C ALA A 153 9.99 35.41 0.43
N CYS A 154 11.27 35.32 0.75
CA CYS A 154 11.80 35.65 2.07
C CYS A 154 12.67 36.90 1.99
N GLY A 155 12.39 37.87 2.85
CA GLY A 155 13.10 39.14 2.93
C GLY A 155 12.20 40.35 2.62
N ARG A 156 12.37 41.42 3.40
CA ARG A 156 11.47 42.59 3.44
C ARG A 156 11.25 43.30 2.11
N ASN A 157 12.20 43.19 1.18
CA ASN A 157 12.15 43.87 -0.12
C ASN A 157 11.56 42.99 -1.23
N LEU A 158 11.42 41.68 -0.99
CA LEU A 158 10.89 40.70 -1.94
C LEU A 158 9.47 40.26 -1.57
N THR A 159 9.07 40.46 -0.31
CA THR A 159 7.74 40.17 0.18
C THR A 159 6.76 41.28 -0.16
N LEU A 160 5.55 40.88 -0.55
CA LEU A 160 4.42 41.76 -0.77
C LEU A 160 3.90 42.25 0.60
N PRO A 161 3.84 43.58 0.83
CA PRO A 161 3.44 44.10 2.13
C PRO A 161 2.05 43.60 2.56
N GLY A 162 1.96 43.07 3.77
CA GLY A 162 0.74 42.50 4.34
C GLY A 162 0.50 41.02 4.02
N SER A 163 1.44 40.35 3.35
CA SER A 163 1.40 38.90 3.07
C SER A 163 2.35 38.09 3.96
N GLU A 164 2.99 38.73 4.93
CA GLU A 164 3.89 38.10 5.88
C GLU A 164 3.14 37.11 6.79
N GLY A 165 3.80 36.05 7.24
CA GLY A 165 3.18 35.04 8.11
C GLY A 165 2.54 33.86 7.39
N THR A 166 2.56 33.85 6.06
CA THR A 166 1.85 32.86 5.23
C THR A 166 2.31 31.41 5.49
N HIS A 167 3.54 31.18 5.97
CA HIS A 167 4.04 29.86 6.37
C HIS A 167 4.59 29.84 7.81
N GLY A 168 4.05 30.70 8.69
CA GLY A 168 4.44 30.78 10.09
C GLY A 168 5.66 31.67 10.39
N ASP A 169 6.36 32.14 9.36
CA ASP A 169 7.44 33.13 9.47
C ASP A 169 6.95 34.55 9.11
N SER A 170 7.44 35.55 9.87
CA SER A 170 7.07 36.96 9.73
C SER A 170 7.89 37.74 8.69
N LEU A 171 8.96 37.16 8.14
CA LEU A 171 9.81 37.78 7.14
C LEU A 171 9.66 37.15 5.75
N CYS A 172 8.91 36.06 5.66
CA CYS A 172 8.52 35.39 4.43
C CYS A 172 7.03 35.61 4.12
N GLY A 173 6.71 35.72 2.83
CA GLY A 173 5.37 35.99 2.34
C GLY A 173 5.24 35.79 0.84
N ILE A 174 4.20 36.37 0.24
CA ILE A 174 3.97 36.32 -1.21
C ILE A 174 5.01 37.21 -1.92
N PRO A 175 5.59 36.81 -3.06
CA PRO A 175 6.49 37.68 -3.83
C PRO A 175 5.84 39.00 -4.26
N ASN A 176 6.59 40.09 -4.23
CA ASN A 176 6.15 41.41 -4.71
C ASN A 176 6.53 41.71 -6.17
N ILE A 177 7.17 40.77 -6.85
CA ILE A 177 7.55 40.82 -8.27
C ILE A 177 6.74 39.79 -9.08
N PRO A 178 6.50 40.04 -10.38
CA PRO A 178 5.96 39.04 -11.29
C PRO A 178 6.97 37.91 -11.53
N ILE A 179 6.51 36.67 -11.63
CA ILE A 179 7.37 35.48 -11.74
C ILE A 179 6.75 34.47 -12.71
N ASP A 180 7.57 33.97 -13.62
CA ASP A 180 7.30 32.80 -14.46
C ASP A 180 8.20 31.65 -13.99
N ILE A 181 7.58 30.51 -13.65
CA ILE A 181 8.27 29.30 -13.21
C ILE A 181 8.22 28.27 -14.33
N TYR A 182 9.38 27.74 -14.70
CA TYR A 182 9.51 26.67 -15.66
C TYR A 182 9.99 25.41 -14.96
N LEU A 183 9.40 24.30 -15.36
CA LEU A 183 9.63 22.96 -14.81
C LEU A 183 10.31 22.10 -15.89
N ASP A 184 11.34 21.35 -15.51
CA ASP A 184 12.00 20.32 -16.33
C ASP A 184 12.42 20.79 -17.74
N GLY A 185 12.81 22.07 -17.86
CA GLY A 185 13.25 22.66 -19.12
C GLY A 185 12.12 22.97 -20.11
N ALA A 186 10.86 23.01 -19.67
CA ALA A 186 9.72 23.38 -20.50
C ALA A 186 9.93 24.73 -21.22
N GLU A 187 9.44 24.81 -22.47
CA GLU A 187 9.51 26.04 -23.28
C GLU A 187 8.54 27.13 -22.78
N LYS A 188 7.44 26.72 -22.17
CA LYS A 188 6.42 27.60 -21.59
C LYS A 188 6.49 27.52 -20.06
N PRO A 189 6.19 28.62 -19.36
CA PRO A 189 6.09 28.56 -17.91
C PRO A 189 4.93 27.66 -17.53
N GLU A 190 5.18 26.78 -16.56
CA GLU A 190 4.15 25.94 -15.95
C GLU A 190 3.25 26.81 -15.06
N PHE A 191 3.84 27.83 -14.45
CA PHE A 191 3.16 28.77 -13.58
C PHE A 191 3.61 30.20 -13.85
N SER A 192 2.64 31.11 -13.93
CA SER A 192 2.85 32.55 -14.07
C SER A 192 2.09 33.29 -12.98
N PHE A 193 2.80 34.12 -12.22
CA PHE A 193 2.25 34.92 -11.14
C PHE A 193 2.49 36.40 -11.37
N ASN A 194 1.44 37.20 -11.15
CA ASN A 194 1.53 38.65 -11.16
C ASN A 194 0.89 39.25 -9.90
N PRO A 195 1.67 39.85 -8.99
CA PRO A 195 1.15 40.42 -7.76
C PRO A 195 0.16 41.57 -8.00
N ALA A 196 0.19 42.24 -9.16
CA ALA A 196 -0.76 43.29 -9.49
C ALA A 196 -2.20 42.76 -9.70
N GLN A 197 -2.36 41.46 -9.96
CA GLN A 197 -3.66 40.83 -10.19
C GLN A 197 -4.34 40.34 -8.91
N LEU A 198 -3.67 40.43 -7.75
CA LEU A 198 -4.24 40.00 -6.48
C LEU A 198 -5.43 40.89 -6.08
N PRO A 199 -6.58 40.31 -5.69
CA PRO A 199 -7.75 41.07 -5.32
C PRO A 199 -7.57 41.78 -3.97
N PHE A 200 -8.15 42.98 -3.87
CA PHE A 200 -8.21 43.76 -2.64
C PHE A 200 -9.59 43.60 -1.99
N THR A 201 -9.63 43.47 -0.67
CA THR A 201 -10.89 43.56 0.09
C THR A 201 -11.38 45.00 0.12
N SER A 202 -12.65 45.19 -0.25
CA SER A 202 -13.29 46.50 -0.33
C SER A 202 -13.42 47.23 1.02
N SER A 203 -13.38 46.51 2.13
CA SER A 203 -13.63 47.06 3.47
C SER A 203 -12.42 47.73 4.14
N ASN A 204 -11.21 47.26 3.84
CA ASN A 204 -9.98 47.67 4.54
C ASN A 204 -8.81 47.94 3.56
N GLY A 205 -9.00 47.72 2.26
CA GLY A 205 -7.94 47.87 1.26
C GLY A 205 -6.79 46.87 1.42
N HIS A 206 -6.93 45.88 2.30
CA HIS A 206 -5.96 44.80 2.43
C HIS A 206 -6.08 43.84 1.24
N ARG A 207 -4.99 43.16 0.92
CA ARG A 207 -5.01 42.12 -0.10
C ARG A 207 -5.58 40.86 0.52
N LEU A 208 -6.43 40.13 -0.21
CA LEU A 208 -6.82 38.79 0.20
C LEU A 208 -5.60 37.89 0.06
N GLY A 209 -4.95 37.59 1.18
CA GLY A 209 -3.89 36.58 1.26
C GLY A 209 -4.51 35.19 1.14
N ILE A 210 -4.87 34.79 -0.07
CA ILE A 210 -5.32 33.43 -0.36
C ILE A 210 -4.07 32.67 -0.79
N GLN A 211 -3.54 31.84 0.11
CA GLN A 211 -2.42 30.92 -0.14
C GLN A 211 -2.61 30.14 -1.46
N ASN A 212 -3.84 29.72 -1.73
CA ASN A 212 -4.20 28.97 -2.92
C ASN A 212 -4.01 29.72 -4.26
N ILE A 213 -3.77 31.04 -4.26
CA ILE A 213 -3.54 31.82 -5.52
C ILE A 213 -2.07 31.74 -5.97
N VAL A 214 -1.14 31.47 -5.04
CA VAL A 214 0.31 31.37 -5.32
C VAL A 214 0.78 29.92 -5.33
N GLN A 215 -0.15 29.02 -5.67
CA GLN A 215 0.09 27.59 -5.75
C GLN A 215 -0.07 27.09 -7.18
N PHE A 216 0.74 26.11 -7.55
CA PHE A 216 0.59 25.35 -8.79
C PHE A 216 0.92 23.89 -8.54
N ASP A 217 0.31 23.01 -9.34
CA ASP A 217 0.56 21.57 -9.28
C ASP A 217 1.50 21.21 -10.43
N GLY A 218 2.50 20.37 -10.16
CA GLY A 218 3.40 19.81 -11.16
C GLY A 218 3.35 18.28 -11.11
N ASP A 219 2.99 17.67 -12.24
CA ASP A 219 2.90 16.22 -12.37
C ASP A 219 4.20 15.66 -12.96
N HIS A 220 4.81 14.70 -12.27
CA HIS A 220 6.05 14.08 -12.70
C HIS A 220 5.92 12.57 -12.78
N ALA A 221 6.55 11.95 -13.77
CA ALA A 221 6.69 10.49 -13.84
C ALA A 221 7.76 10.04 -12.84
N LEU A 222 7.46 9.02 -12.05
CA LEU A 222 8.39 8.42 -11.10
C LEU A 222 9.31 7.42 -11.79
N ASP A 223 10.55 7.35 -11.30
CA ASP A 223 11.41 6.23 -11.61
C ASP A 223 11.01 4.99 -10.80
N VAL A 224 10.65 3.91 -11.50
CA VAL A 224 10.00 2.69 -10.97
C VAL A 224 10.87 1.45 -10.95
N HIS A 225 12.20 1.58 -11.06
CA HIS A 225 13.10 0.42 -11.10
C HIS A 225 12.89 -0.58 -9.94
N GLU A 226 12.49 -0.09 -8.75
CA GLU A 226 12.26 -0.92 -7.56
C GLU A 226 10.78 -1.13 -7.20
N ALA A 227 9.82 -0.69 -8.04
CA ALA A 227 8.39 -0.76 -7.74
C ALA A 227 7.86 -2.18 -7.49
N ARG A 228 8.51 -3.20 -8.08
CA ARG A 228 8.16 -4.63 -7.90
C ARG A 228 8.42 -5.19 -6.49
N LEU A 229 9.13 -4.44 -5.63
CA LEU A 229 9.59 -4.90 -4.31
C LEU A 229 8.62 -4.60 -3.17
N TYR A 230 7.37 -4.22 -3.45
CA TYR A 230 6.37 -3.93 -2.42
C TYR A 230 6.35 -4.98 -1.28
N PRO A 231 6.34 -4.53 0.00
CA PRO A 231 6.21 -3.13 0.47
C PRO A 231 7.56 -2.39 0.64
N PHE A 232 8.65 -2.93 0.10
CA PHE A 232 10.00 -2.35 0.14
C PHE A 232 10.38 -1.64 -1.16
N ASP A 233 9.37 -1.27 -1.94
CA ASP A 233 9.48 -0.41 -3.10
C ASP A 233 10.06 0.97 -2.73
N THR A 234 10.87 1.49 -3.65
CA THR A 234 11.49 2.81 -3.63
C THR A 234 11.19 3.49 -4.95
N TYR A 235 10.86 4.77 -4.90
CA TYR A 235 10.68 5.61 -6.08
C TYR A 235 11.65 6.78 -6.03
N GLN A 236 12.09 7.22 -7.20
CA GLN A 236 12.97 8.37 -7.34
C GLN A 236 12.34 9.37 -8.30
N LEU A 237 12.49 10.65 -7.99
CA LEU A 237 12.16 11.76 -8.88
C LEU A 237 13.37 12.70 -8.94
N ALA A 238 13.67 13.21 -10.12
CA ALA A 238 14.52 14.37 -10.29
C ALA A 238 13.74 15.41 -11.10
N THR A 239 13.64 16.63 -10.58
CA THR A 239 13.01 17.76 -11.27
C THR A 239 13.88 19.01 -11.17
N THR A 240 13.86 19.84 -12.22
CA THR A 240 14.61 21.09 -12.30
C THR A 240 13.64 22.26 -12.39
N LEU A 241 13.80 23.25 -11.50
CA LEU A 241 13.01 24.46 -11.47
C LEU A 241 13.86 25.69 -11.80
N ARG A 242 13.31 26.60 -12.60
CA ARG A 242 13.86 27.94 -12.82
C ARG A 242 12.76 28.98 -12.72
N ALA A 243 13.11 30.16 -12.21
CA ALA A 243 12.22 31.31 -12.14
C ALA A 243 12.77 32.45 -12.98
N VAL A 244 11.89 33.13 -13.71
CA VAL A 244 12.23 34.22 -14.62
C VAL A 244 11.23 35.36 -14.44
N ALA A 245 11.69 36.60 -14.53
CA ALA A 245 10.81 37.76 -14.56
C ALA A 245 10.16 37.88 -15.96
N PRO A 246 8.82 37.88 -16.09
CA PRO A 246 8.13 37.83 -17.37
C PRO A 246 8.36 39.07 -18.27
N ASP A 247 8.72 40.20 -17.68
CA ASP A 247 8.89 41.49 -18.36
C ASP A 247 10.31 41.73 -18.87
N THR A 248 11.31 41.27 -18.12
CA THR A 248 12.74 41.47 -18.40
C THR A 248 13.43 40.21 -18.93
N SER A 249 12.79 39.05 -18.78
CA SER A 249 13.40 37.74 -19.01
C SER A 249 14.66 37.50 -18.17
N GLU A 250 14.86 38.27 -17.10
CA GLU A 250 15.96 38.07 -16.16
C GLU A 250 15.64 36.92 -15.20
N THR A 251 16.66 36.13 -14.87
CA THR A 251 16.50 34.97 -13.98
C THR A 251 16.40 35.43 -12.52
N ILE A 252 15.40 34.90 -11.82
CA ILE A 252 15.18 35.15 -10.40
C ILE A 252 15.78 33.96 -9.64
N PRO A 253 16.79 34.16 -8.78
CA PRO A 253 17.43 33.04 -8.10
C PRO A 253 16.47 32.41 -7.08
N ILE A 254 16.16 31.13 -7.29
CA ILE A 254 15.57 30.28 -6.27
C ILE A 254 16.68 29.95 -5.27
N VAL A 255 16.46 30.21 -3.99
CA VAL A 255 17.45 29.99 -2.92
C VAL A 255 17.32 28.58 -2.35
N ARG A 256 16.09 28.07 -2.25
CA ARG A 256 15.80 26.76 -1.67
C ARG A 256 14.56 26.13 -2.27
N LEU A 257 14.60 24.81 -2.39
CA LEU A 257 13.43 23.96 -2.65
C LEU A 257 13.15 23.18 -1.36
N LEU A 258 11.92 23.27 -0.86
CA LEU A 258 11.47 22.58 0.34
C LEU A 258 10.34 21.63 -0.03
N THR A 259 10.24 20.49 0.64
CA THR A 259 9.19 19.49 0.41
C THR A 259 8.78 18.90 1.75
N ILE A 260 7.49 18.56 1.92
CA ILE A 260 7.05 17.79 3.08
C ILE A 260 7.75 16.41 3.10
N THR A 261 8.24 16.01 4.27
CA THR A 261 9.02 14.76 4.40
C THR A 261 8.17 13.54 4.70
N ASP A 262 6.99 13.75 5.27
CA ASP A 262 6.12 12.68 5.72
C ASP A 262 4.72 12.90 5.16
N THR A 263 4.21 11.90 4.45
CA THR A 263 2.82 11.81 4.02
C THR A 263 2.13 10.65 4.73
N SER A 264 0.83 10.44 4.50
CA SER A 264 0.11 9.33 5.13
C SER A 264 0.67 7.95 4.75
N SER A 265 1.26 7.85 3.56
CA SER A 265 1.60 6.58 2.93
C SER A 265 3.07 6.47 2.53
N PHE A 266 3.81 7.57 2.58
CA PHE A 266 5.20 7.65 2.13
C PHE A 266 6.04 8.57 3.01
N ILE A 267 7.33 8.26 3.07
CA ILE A 267 8.39 9.13 3.56
C ILE A 267 9.12 9.64 2.33
N VAL A 268 9.19 10.95 2.18
CA VAL A 268 9.83 11.67 1.09
C VAL A 268 11.12 12.29 1.63
N SER A 269 12.25 11.89 1.05
CA SER A 269 13.57 12.43 1.40
C SER A 269 14.03 13.37 0.29
N PRO A 270 13.87 14.70 0.45
CA PRO A 270 14.28 15.67 -0.54
C PRO A 270 15.78 15.96 -0.47
N SER A 271 16.38 16.15 -1.65
CA SER A 271 17.74 16.62 -1.86
C SER A 271 17.70 17.83 -2.79
N ASP A 272 18.04 18.99 -2.25
CA ASP A 272 18.02 20.27 -2.96
C ASP A 272 19.45 20.68 -3.36
N SER A 273 19.67 20.93 -4.66
CA SER A 273 20.97 21.36 -5.19
C SER A 273 20.84 22.53 -6.16
N ALA A 274 21.81 23.44 -6.14
CA ALA A 274 21.89 24.53 -7.11
C ALA A 274 22.42 24.00 -8.44
N SER A 275 21.73 24.32 -9.53
CA SER A 275 22.05 23.84 -10.88
C SER A 275 22.01 24.99 -11.89
N TYR A 276 22.25 24.67 -13.16
CA TYR A 276 22.08 25.62 -14.26
C TYR A 276 21.52 24.92 -15.49
N VAL A 277 20.68 25.62 -16.25
CA VAL A 277 20.18 25.17 -17.55
C VAL A 277 20.89 25.95 -18.65
N VAL A 278 21.34 25.25 -19.68
CA VAL A 278 21.87 25.86 -20.90
C VAL A 278 20.76 25.86 -21.94
N LEU A 279 20.29 27.05 -22.34
CA LEU A 279 19.24 27.16 -23.34
C LEU A 279 19.81 26.80 -24.72
N SER A 280 19.10 25.97 -25.48
CA SER A 280 19.48 25.52 -26.82
C SER A 280 19.88 26.70 -27.72
N GLY A 281 21.16 26.76 -28.12
CA GLY A 281 21.69 27.80 -28.99
C GLY A 281 22.26 29.04 -28.29
N SER A 282 22.23 29.07 -26.96
CA SER A 282 22.92 30.08 -26.14
C SER A 282 24.11 29.43 -25.42
N THR A 283 25.15 30.21 -25.16
CA THR A 283 26.23 29.84 -24.21
C THR A 283 25.92 30.26 -22.78
N ASP A 284 24.76 30.89 -22.58
CA ASP A 284 24.38 31.49 -21.32
C ASP A 284 23.85 30.42 -20.37
N GLN A 285 24.42 30.40 -19.17
CA GLN A 285 23.99 29.52 -18.09
C GLN A 285 22.92 30.24 -17.28
N LEU A 286 21.70 29.73 -17.32
CA LEU A 286 20.59 30.27 -16.54
C LEU A 286 20.56 29.54 -15.19
N PRO A 287 20.60 30.24 -14.04
CA PRO A 287 20.52 29.59 -12.75
C PRO A 287 19.19 28.84 -12.59
N SER A 288 19.30 27.61 -12.10
CA SER A 288 18.17 26.73 -11.76
C SER A 288 18.45 26.02 -10.45
N ARG A 289 17.47 25.26 -9.97
CA ARG A 289 17.66 24.35 -8.85
C ARG A 289 17.07 23.00 -9.17
N ASP A 290 17.78 21.96 -8.76
CA ASP A 290 17.32 20.59 -8.91
C ASP A 290 16.83 20.10 -7.56
N LEU A 291 15.66 19.45 -7.59
CA LEU A 291 15.11 18.69 -6.48
C LEU A 291 15.13 17.22 -6.86
N GLU A 292 15.86 16.43 -6.08
CA GLU A 292 15.80 14.98 -6.13
C GLU A 292 14.99 14.49 -4.94
N LEU A 293 13.97 13.67 -5.18
CA LEU A 293 13.15 13.05 -4.14
C LEU A 293 13.40 11.55 -4.12
N SER A 294 13.72 11.01 -2.94
CA SER A 294 13.66 9.57 -2.68
C SER A 294 12.41 9.27 -1.85
N ILE A 295 11.49 8.50 -2.42
CA ILE A 295 10.18 8.20 -1.85
C ILE A 295 10.16 6.74 -1.44
N VAL A 296 9.89 6.47 -0.15
CA VAL A 296 9.85 5.12 0.41
C VAL A 296 8.62 4.93 1.29
N ARG A 297 8.10 3.70 1.40
CA ARG A 297 7.01 3.42 2.35
C ARG A 297 7.47 3.52 3.80
N PRO A 298 6.63 4.05 4.71
CA PRO A 298 6.93 4.11 6.13
C PRO A 298 6.98 2.71 6.74
N GLY A 299 7.69 2.58 7.86
CA GLY A 299 7.90 1.30 8.54
C GLY A 299 6.59 0.65 8.99
N GLU A 300 5.60 1.47 9.34
CA GLU A 300 4.27 1.09 9.77
C GLU A 300 3.50 0.39 8.64
N ALA A 301 3.45 1.01 7.45
CA ALA A 301 2.80 0.43 6.28
C ALA A 301 3.44 -0.91 5.88
N ARG A 302 4.78 -0.98 5.92
CA ARG A 302 5.55 -2.22 5.70
C ARG A 302 5.18 -3.30 6.70
N PHE A 303 5.12 -2.96 7.99
CA PHE A 303 4.75 -3.89 9.04
C PHE A 303 3.32 -4.44 8.85
N PHE A 304 2.34 -3.57 8.56
CA PHE A 304 0.97 -3.98 8.32
C PHE A 304 0.86 -4.91 7.10
N ALA A 305 1.50 -4.57 5.98
CA ALA A 305 1.51 -5.42 4.80
C ALA A 305 2.11 -6.81 5.09
N LEU A 306 3.24 -6.88 5.81
CA LEU A 306 3.87 -8.16 6.19
C LEU A 306 3.04 -8.97 7.18
N MET A 307 2.34 -8.32 8.11
CA MET A 307 1.43 -9.00 9.04
C MET A 307 0.24 -9.60 8.30
N LEU A 308 -0.39 -8.85 7.39
CA LEU A 308 -1.49 -9.35 6.55
C LEU A 308 -1.02 -10.49 5.64
N PHE A 309 0.19 -10.39 5.08
CA PHE A 309 0.83 -11.46 4.33
C PHE A 309 1.01 -12.73 5.18
N GLY A 310 1.46 -12.58 6.43
CA GLY A 310 1.56 -13.68 7.39
C GLY A 310 0.20 -14.31 7.71
N VAL A 311 -0.83 -13.50 7.95
CA VAL A 311 -2.21 -13.97 8.18
C VAL A 311 -2.72 -14.78 7.00
N ASN A 312 -2.51 -14.32 5.77
CA ASN A 312 -2.90 -15.07 4.57
C ASN A 312 -2.19 -16.42 4.47
N TRP A 313 -0.91 -16.50 4.82
CA TRP A 313 -0.20 -17.78 4.89
C TRP A 313 -0.75 -18.72 5.96
N MET A 314 -1.11 -18.19 7.14
CA MET A 314 -1.73 -18.98 8.20
C MET A 314 -3.09 -19.53 7.75
N LEU A 315 -3.88 -18.71 7.06
CA LEU A 315 -5.15 -19.11 6.46
C LEU A 315 -4.94 -20.23 5.42
N ALA A 316 -4.00 -20.07 4.50
CA ALA A 316 -3.69 -21.10 3.49
C ALA A 316 -3.21 -22.42 4.13
N HIS A 317 -2.35 -22.37 5.15
CA HIS A 317 -1.95 -23.58 5.88
C HIS A 317 -3.11 -24.22 6.66
N SER A 318 -4.05 -23.42 7.16
CA SER A 318 -5.24 -23.95 7.85
C SER A 318 -6.09 -24.84 6.94
N THR A 319 -6.19 -24.54 5.64
CA THR A 319 -6.96 -25.38 4.70
C THR A 319 -6.29 -26.72 4.42
N VAL A 320 -4.96 -26.76 4.42
CA VAL A 320 -4.20 -28.02 4.39
C VAL A 320 -4.48 -28.84 5.65
N ALA A 321 -4.48 -28.19 6.82
CA ALA A 321 -4.82 -28.85 8.09
C ALA A 321 -6.26 -29.39 8.09
N TYR A 322 -7.24 -28.64 7.57
CA TYR A 322 -8.61 -29.11 7.40
C TYR A 322 -8.71 -30.34 6.50
N THR A 323 -7.91 -30.38 5.43
CA THR A 323 -7.81 -31.55 4.54
C THR A 323 -7.25 -32.78 5.28
N ALA A 324 -6.18 -32.60 6.05
CA ALA A 324 -5.60 -33.67 6.86
C ALA A 324 -6.57 -34.19 7.94
N LEU A 325 -7.32 -33.29 8.60
CA LEU A 325 -8.36 -33.65 9.58
C LEU A 325 -9.54 -34.36 8.93
N ALA A 326 -9.94 -33.94 7.73
CA ALA A 326 -10.97 -34.61 6.96
C ALA A 326 -10.59 -36.08 6.69
N TRP A 327 -9.33 -36.37 6.36
CA TRP A 327 -8.88 -37.76 6.18
C TRP A 327 -8.98 -38.63 7.43
N LYS A 328 -8.85 -38.05 8.62
CA LYS A 328 -8.88 -38.79 9.89
C LYS A 328 -10.27 -38.90 10.52
N THR A 329 -11.18 -37.99 10.18
CA THR A 329 -12.54 -37.98 10.73
C THR A 329 -13.45 -38.85 9.89
N GLU A 330 -14.33 -39.67 10.47
CA GLU A 330 -15.21 -40.57 9.68
C GLU A 330 -16.58 -39.95 9.32
N GLY A 331 -16.90 -38.75 9.83
CA GLY A 331 -18.20 -38.09 9.61
C GLY A 331 -18.26 -37.20 8.35
N ILE A 332 -19.33 -37.34 7.56
CA ILE A 332 -19.62 -36.48 6.40
C ILE A 332 -19.85 -35.02 6.83
N VAL A 333 -20.59 -34.81 7.92
CA VAL A 333 -20.90 -33.46 8.44
C VAL A 333 -19.62 -32.67 8.74
N ASN A 334 -18.62 -33.32 9.36
CA ASN A 334 -17.34 -32.68 9.66
C ASN A 334 -16.58 -32.28 8.39
N VAL A 335 -16.56 -33.16 7.37
CA VAL A 335 -15.92 -32.84 6.08
C VAL A 335 -16.61 -31.68 5.39
N LEU A 336 -17.94 -31.63 5.45
CA LEU A 336 -18.71 -30.50 4.90
C LEU A 336 -18.37 -29.19 5.64
N THR A 337 -18.22 -29.23 6.96
CA THR A 337 -17.76 -28.06 7.75
C THR A 337 -16.36 -27.62 7.32
N TYR A 338 -15.42 -28.54 7.19
CA TYR A 338 -14.05 -28.25 6.72
C TYR A 338 -14.03 -27.67 5.31
N LEU A 339 -14.86 -28.21 4.41
CA LEU A 339 -15.03 -27.68 3.05
C LEU A 339 -15.57 -26.26 3.08
N ALA A 340 -16.60 -25.97 3.88
CA ALA A 340 -17.16 -24.63 4.01
C ALA A 340 -16.12 -23.63 4.53
N LEU A 341 -15.31 -24.01 5.53
CA LEU A 341 -14.21 -23.18 6.04
C LEU A 341 -13.12 -22.95 4.99
N SER A 342 -12.79 -23.97 4.19
CA SER A 342 -11.82 -23.85 3.09
C SER A 342 -12.32 -22.90 1.99
N LEU A 343 -13.60 -22.99 1.62
CA LEU A 343 -14.23 -22.07 0.67
C LEU A 343 -14.28 -20.63 1.21
N ALA A 344 -14.63 -20.45 2.49
CA ALA A 344 -14.59 -19.14 3.13
C ALA A 344 -13.17 -18.55 3.09
N THR A 345 -12.16 -19.38 3.31
CA THR A 345 -10.75 -18.96 3.24
C THR A 345 -10.33 -18.57 1.83
N LEU A 346 -10.75 -19.33 0.81
CA LEU A 346 -10.48 -19.04 -0.60
C LEU A 346 -11.04 -17.67 -1.02
N VAL A 347 -12.20 -17.28 -0.47
CA VAL A 347 -12.81 -15.96 -0.70
C VAL A 347 -12.17 -14.87 0.17
N ALA A 348 -11.71 -15.21 1.37
CA ALA A 348 -11.10 -14.25 2.30
C ALA A 348 -9.72 -13.76 1.83
N ILE A 349 -8.87 -14.62 1.27
CA ILE A 349 -7.49 -14.26 0.89
C ILE A 349 -7.44 -13.03 -0.05
N PRO A 350 -8.23 -12.95 -1.15
CA PRO A 350 -8.30 -11.73 -1.98
C PRO A 350 -8.76 -10.50 -1.21
N GLY A 351 -9.73 -10.63 -0.31
CA GLY A 351 -10.21 -9.52 0.52
C GLY A 351 -9.16 -9.01 1.50
N VAL A 352 -8.35 -9.91 2.08
CA VAL A 352 -7.23 -9.53 2.94
C VAL A 352 -6.11 -8.87 2.12
N ARG A 353 -5.88 -9.33 0.88
CA ARG A 353 -4.91 -8.70 -0.04
C ARG A 353 -5.34 -7.29 -0.48
N SER A 354 -6.63 -7.03 -0.65
CA SER A 354 -7.13 -5.70 -1.06
C SER A 354 -7.12 -4.65 0.04
N VAL A 355 -6.98 -5.05 1.31
CA VAL A 355 -6.85 -4.12 2.45
C VAL A 355 -5.40 -3.82 2.82
N MET A 356 -4.42 -4.36 2.07
CA MET A 356 -3.04 -3.97 2.24
C MET A 356 -2.87 -2.49 1.85
N PRO A 357 -2.12 -1.69 2.64
CA PRO A 357 -2.02 -0.25 2.44
C PRO A 357 -1.39 0.05 1.09
N ASP A 358 -2.12 0.81 0.27
CA ASP A 358 -1.75 1.27 -1.08
C ASP A 358 -1.04 0.18 -1.89
N ALA A 359 -1.62 -1.03 -1.83
CA ALA A 359 -1.02 -2.17 -2.46
C ALA A 359 -1.26 -2.08 -3.97
N PRO A 360 -0.20 -2.19 -4.79
CA PRO A 360 -0.33 -2.12 -6.25
C PRO A 360 -1.27 -3.21 -6.77
N GLY A 361 -1.69 -3.03 -8.03
CA GLY A 361 -2.36 -4.06 -8.82
C GLY A 361 -1.59 -5.39 -8.86
N TYR A 362 -2.22 -6.41 -9.46
CA TYR A 362 -1.64 -7.76 -9.56
C TYR A 362 -0.53 -7.87 -10.62
N ASP A 363 0.33 -6.86 -10.73
CA ASP A 363 1.28 -6.68 -11.84
C ASP A 363 2.63 -7.35 -11.58
N GLY A 364 2.61 -8.53 -10.96
CA GLY A 364 3.82 -9.34 -10.76
C GLY A 364 4.72 -8.86 -9.62
N VAL A 365 4.14 -8.18 -8.64
CA VAL A 365 4.79 -7.78 -7.40
C VAL A 365 5.33 -9.01 -6.66
N LEU A 366 6.51 -8.88 -6.03
CA LEU A 366 7.19 -9.99 -5.33
C LEU A 366 6.24 -10.71 -4.37
N ILE A 367 5.48 -9.96 -3.56
CA ILE A 367 4.55 -10.50 -2.56
C ILE A 367 3.41 -11.33 -3.18
N ASP A 368 3.00 -10.99 -4.40
CA ASP A 368 1.93 -11.70 -5.09
C ASP A 368 2.46 -13.01 -5.68
N GLN A 369 3.66 -12.98 -6.27
CA GLN A 369 4.32 -14.15 -6.84
C GLN A 369 4.58 -15.23 -5.78
N ILE A 370 5.18 -14.86 -4.64
CA ILE A 370 5.54 -15.83 -3.60
C ILE A 370 4.40 -16.07 -2.61
N GLY A 371 3.46 -15.13 -2.48
CA GLY A 371 2.38 -15.18 -1.50
C GLY A 371 1.04 -15.45 -2.13
N PHE A 372 0.41 -14.41 -2.66
CA PHE A 372 -1.00 -14.45 -3.07
C PHE A 372 -1.32 -15.63 -3.99
N PHE A 373 -0.56 -15.80 -5.09
CA PHE A 373 -0.81 -16.88 -6.05
C PHE A 373 -0.56 -18.26 -5.44
N ALA A 374 0.52 -18.43 -4.66
CA ALA A 374 0.83 -19.69 -3.98
C ALA A 374 -0.24 -20.06 -2.93
N GLN A 375 -0.71 -19.08 -2.15
CA GLN A 375 -1.76 -19.23 -1.15
C GLN A 375 -3.09 -19.62 -1.79
N MET A 376 -3.48 -18.94 -2.88
CA MET A 376 -4.69 -19.26 -3.65
C MET A 376 -4.62 -20.67 -4.25
N LEU A 377 -3.47 -21.06 -4.82
CA LEU A 377 -3.27 -22.39 -5.37
C LEU A 377 -3.37 -23.47 -4.29
N LEU A 378 -2.69 -23.29 -3.15
CA LEU A 378 -2.69 -24.24 -2.04
C LEU A 378 -4.11 -24.42 -1.46
N THR A 379 -4.83 -23.32 -1.28
CA THR A 379 -6.21 -23.29 -0.78
C THR A 379 -7.18 -23.93 -1.79
N GLY A 380 -7.01 -23.65 -3.08
CA GLY A 380 -7.79 -24.23 -4.16
C GLY A 380 -7.62 -25.76 -4.24
N ILE A 381 -6.38 -26.25 -4.23
CA ILE A 381 -6.09 -27.70 -4.21
C ILE A 381 -6.70 -28.36 -2.97
N SER A 382 -6.55 -27.76 -1.78
CA SER A 382 -7.14 -28.26 -0.54
C SER A 382 -8.66 -28.41 -0.66
N THR A 383 -9.32 -27.41 -1.23
CA THR A 383 -10.77 -27.39 -1.46
C THR A 383 -11.20 -28.52 -2.41
N VAL A 384 -10.46 -28.74 -3.51
CA VAL A 384 -10.73 -29.84 -4.46
C VAL A 384 -10.58 -31.21 -3.79
N VAL A 385 -9.55 -31.40 -2.95
CA VAL A 385 -9.35 -32.66 -2.21
C VAL A 385 -10.47 -32.90 -1.20
N LEU A 386 -10.94 -31.85 -0.51
CA LEU A 386 -12.08 -31.93 0.41
C LEU A 386 -13.37 -32.30 -0.33
N LEU A 387 -13.64 -31.71 -1.48
CA LEU A 387 -14.77 -32.06 -2.35
C LEU A 387 -14.71 -33.53 -2.79
N ALA A 388 -13.55 -34.00 -3.25
CA ALA A 388 -13.36 -35.39 -3.65
C ALA A 388 -13.56 -36.36 -2.47
N THR A 389 -13.11 -35.98 -1.28
CA THR A 389 -13.30 -36.76 -0.04
C THR A 389 -14.78 -36.84 0.32
N LEU A 390 -15.52 -35.74 0.21
CA LEU A 390 -16.96 -35.69 0.44
C LEU A 390 -17.72 -36.58 -0.56
N ALA A 391 -17.43 -36.45 -1.86
CA ALA A 391 -18.05 -37.24 -2.91
C ALA A 391 -17.80 -38.75 -2.73
N LYS A 392 -16.56 -39.14 -2.40
CA LYS A 392 -16.21 -40.53 -2.09
C LYS A 392 -17.04 -41.09 -0.93
N ARG A 393 -17.22 -40.31 0.14
CA ARG A 393 -17.97 -40.74 1.33
C ARG A 393 -19.46 -40.86 1.06
N GLU A 394 -20.05 -39.93 0.31
CA GLU A 394 -21.45 -40.03 -0.08
C GLU A 394 -21.69 -41.24 -0.99
N LEU A 395 -20.79 -41.52 -1.94
CA LEU A 395 -20.89 -42.72 -2.77
C LEU A 395 -20.84 -44.01 -1.94
N GLN A 396 -19.88 -44.11 -1.00
CA GLN A 396 -19.79 -45.26 -0.09
C GLN A 396 -21.04 -45.43 0.78
N ARG A 397 -21.64 -44.32 1.21
CA ARG A 397 -22.89 -44.33 1.97
C ARG A 397 -24.07 -44.83 1.13
N LEU A 398 -24.14 -44.44 -0.14
CA LEU A 398 -25.17 -44.94 -1.06
C LEU A 398 -25.00 -46.44 -1.33
N GLU A 399 -23.77 -46.92 -1.53
CA GLU A 399 -23.47 -48.35 -1.69
C GLU A 399 -23.88 -49.18 -0.46
N GLN A 400 -23.64 -48.66 0.76
CA GLN A 400 -24.03 -49.33 2.00
C GLN A 400 -25.55 -49.34 2.25
N ASN A 401 -26.27 -48.33 1.76
CA ASN A 401 -27.72 -48.22 1.90
C ASN A 401 -28.49 -48.86 0.73
N ALA A 402 -27.80 -49.25 -0.34
CA ALA A 402 -28.42 -50.01 -1.40
C ALA A 402 -29.04 -51.26 -0.76
N PRO A 403 -30.36 -51.51 -0.99
CA PRO A 403 -30.99 -52.69 -0.43
C PRO A 403 -30.15 -53.88 -0.87
N ALA A 404 -29.65 -54.66 0.09
CA ALA A 404 -28.93 -55.89 -0.23
C ALA A 404 -29.80 -56.61 -1.24
N GLU A 405 -29.32 -56.76 -2.48
CA GLU A 405 -30.07 -57.44 -3.52
C GLU A 405 -30.53 -58.72 -2.86
N GLU A 406 -31.83 -58.79 -2.57
CA GLU A 406 -32.42 -59.97 -2.01
C GLU A 406 -32.12 -60.98 -3.09
N PHE A 407 -31.10 -61.80 -2.87
CA PHE A 407 -30.75 -62.90 -3.73
C PHE A 407 -32.00 -63.75 -3.66
N VAL A 408 -32.96 -63.44 -4.54
CA VAL A 408 -34.08 -64.28 -4.89
C VAL A 408 -33.34 -65.49 -5.38
N LYS A 409 -33.19 -66.44 -4.47
CA LYS A 409 -32.65 -67.76 -4.72
C LYS A 409 -33.59 -68.28 -5.79
N GLU A 410 -33.21 -68.07 -7.05
CA GLU A 410 -33.89 -68.59 -8.20
C GLU A 410 -34.06 -70.06 -7.85
N ARG A 411 -35.31 -70.46 -7.58
CA ARG A 411 -35.61 -71.87 -7.42
C ARG A 411 -35.03 -72.50 -8.68
N PRO A 412 -34.16 -73.51 -8.57
CA PRO A 412 -33.55 -74.11 -9.74
C PRO A 412 -34.68 -74.45 -10.70
N ALA A 413 -34.71 -73.77 -11.84
CA ALA A 413 -35.67 -74.06 -12.88
C ALA A 413 -35.52 -75.56 -13.19
N PRO A 414 -36.63 -76.30 -13.34
CA PRO A 414 -36.56 -77.72 -13.65
C PRO A 414 -35.72 -77.89 -14.92
N ILE A 415 -34.65 -78.68 -14.78
CA ILE A 415 -33.69 -79.02 -15.82
C ILE A 415 -34.45 -79.58 -17.01
N SER A 416 -34.69 -78.76 -18.03
CA SER A 416 -35.09 -79.25 -19.35
C SER A 416 -33.84 -79.86 -19.99
N LYS A 417 -33.89 -81.19 -20.14
CA LYS A 417 -32.80 -82.04 -20.67
C LYS A 417 -32.59 -81.86 -22.18
N GLY A 418 -32.39 -80.63 -22.65
CA GLY A 418 -32.48 -80.37 -24.08
C GLY A 418 -31.72 -79.16 -24.59
N LEU A 419 -30.45 -78.96 -24.22
CA LEU A 419 -29.54 -78.17 -25.07
C LEU A 419 -28.05 -78.46 -24.80
N HIS A 420 -27.68 -79.73 -24.80
CA HIS A 420 -26.29 -80.18 -24.81
C HIS A 420 -25.71 -80.08 -26.24
N LYS A 421 -25.77 -78.93 -26.88
CA LYS A 421 -25.06 -78.65 -28.14
C LYS A 421 -25.24 -77.18 -28.49
N LEU A 422 -24.33 -76.34 -28.01
CA LEU A 422 -23.76 -75.19 -28.71
C LEU A 422 -22.61 -74.68 -27.83
N ARG A 423 -21.66 -75.59 -27.62
CA ARG A 423 -20.31 -75.29 -27.15
C ARG A 423 -19.55 -74.81 -28.38
N GLY A 424 -19.28 -73.51 -28.47
CA GLY A 424 -18.42 -72.99 -29.53
C GLY A 424 -18.58 -71.50 -29.79
N SER A 425 -18.16 -70.66 -28.85
CA SER A 425 -17.34 -69.47 -29.18
C SER A 425 -16.89 -68.83 -27.87
N SER A 426 -15.64 -69.06 -27.53
CA SER A 426 -14.93 -68.44 -26.42
C SER A 426 -14.43 -67.07 -26.87
N THR A 427 -15.06 -66.01 -26.37
CA THR A 427 -14.42 -64.69 -26.27
C THR A 427 -14.52 -64.23 -24.82
N SER A 428 -13.62 -64.75 -23.98
CA SER A 428 -13.36 -64.17 -22.67
C SER A 428 -12.73 -62.80 -22.88
N VAL A 429 -13.48 -61.73 -22.68
CA VAL A 429 -12.91 -60.39 -22.53
C VAL A 429 -12.40 -60.29 -21.11
N ASP A 430 -11.08 -60.42 -20.97
CA ASP A 430 -10.35 -60.29 -19.70
C ASP A 430 -10.22 -58.80 -19.34
N PHE A 431 -10.97 -58.34 -18.33
CA PHE A 431 -10.96 -56.95 -17.87
C PHE A 431 -9.83 -56.64 -16.86
N ARG A 432 -8.81 -57.50 -16.75
CA ARG A 432 -7.68 -57.26 -15.83
C ARG A 432 -6.74 -56.11 -16.21
N HIS A 433 -6.97 -55.37 -17.29
CA HIS A 433 -6.06 -54.32 -17.75
C HIS A 433 -6.33 -52.89 -17.24
N PHE A 434 -7.38 -52.62 -16.47
CA PHE A 434 -7.68 -51.24 -16.03
C PHE A 434 -6.96 -50.74 -14.77
N HIS A 435 -6.17 -51.56 -14.08
CA HIS A 435 -5.40 -51.11 -12.90
C HIS A 435 -4.00 -50.54 -13.21
N SER A 436 -3.64 -50.36 -14.49
CA SER A 436 -2.33 -49.84 -14.90
C SER A 436 -2.32 -48.34 -15.29
N LEU A 437 -3.45 -47.63 -15.20
CA LEU A 437 -3.54 -46.25 -15.74
C LEU A 437 -3.10 -45.14 -14.77
N SER A 438 -2.58 -45.46 -13.59
CA SER A 438 -2.09 -44.47 -12.61
C SER A 438 -0.56 -44.26 -12.61
N ARG A 439 0.20 -44.89 -13.52
CA ARG A 439 1.67 -44.75 -13.58
C ARG A 439 2.24 -44.07 -14.83
N SER A 440 1.40 -43.54 -15.72
CA SER A 440 1.88 -42.88 -16.96
C SER A 440 1.78 -41.34 -16.97
N PHE A 441 1.53 -40.68 -15.83
CA PHE A 441 1.44 -39.21 -15.76
C PHE A 441 2.69 -38.53 -15.17
N MET A 442 3.80 -39.25 -15.00
CA MET A 442 5.12 -38.67 -14.71
C MET A 442 6.13 -39.21 -15.72
N GLY A 443 6.20 -38.57 -16.88
CA GLY A 443 7.20 -38.87 -17.90
C GLY A 443 7.04 -37.96 -19.11
N HIS A 444 7.96 -37.01 -19.25
CA HIS A 444 8.16 -36.12 -20.40
C HIS A 444 7.16 -34.96 -20.57
N ALA A 445 7.35 -33.92 -19.75
CA ALA A 445 7.25 -32.55 -20.24
C ALA A 445 8.69 -32.00 -20.34
N GLN A 446 9.29 -32.13 -21.52
CA GLN A 446 10.41 -31.30 -21.93
C GLN A 446 9.85 -29.86 -22.06
N PRO A 447 10.46 -28.84 -21.46
CA PRO A 447 10.07 -27.48 -21.75
C PRO A 447 10.36 -27.19 -23.24
N PRO A 448 9.47 -26.51 -23.97
CA PRO A 448 9.80 -26.00 -25.30
C PRO A 448 10.98 -25.03 -25.14
N THR A 449 12.05 -25.30 -25.88
CA THR A 449 13.15 -24.37 -26.11
C THR A 449 12.59 -23.05 -26.64
N PRO A 450 13.04 -21.90 -26.12
CA PRO A 450 12.70 -20.62 -26.72
C PRO A 450 13.29 -20.57 -28.13
N ILE A 451 12.42 -20.32 -29.11
CA ILE A 451 12.78 -19.86 -30.44
C ILE A 451 13.35 -18.45 -30.25
N TRP A 452 14.67 -18.35 -30.25
CA TRP A 452 15.35 -17.08 -30.46
C TRP A 452 15.31 -16.80 -31.95
N GLU A 453 14.59 -15.75 -32.31
CA GLU A 453 14.66 -15.12 -33.62
C GLU A 453 16.01 -14.39 -33.69
N GLU A 454 16.92 -14.92 -34.49
CA GLU A 454 18.18 -14.29 -34.87
C GLU A 454 17.88 -13.00 -35.64
N ALA A 455 18.10 -11.86 -34.99
CA ALA A 455 18.48 -10.62 -35.66
C ALA A 455 19.95 -10.36 -35.31
N GLU A 456 20.84 -10.59 -36.28
CA GLU A 456 22.24 -10.19 -36.20
C GLU A 456 22.37 -8.67 -36.07
N PRO A 457 23.32 -8.20 -35.26
CA PRO A 457 24.19 -7.15 -35.76
C PRO A 457 25.66 -7.57 -35.70
N ASN A 458 26.29 -7.47 -36.86
CA ASN A 458 27.73 -7.49 -37.07
C ASN A 458 28.47 -6.61 -36.05
N ILE A 459 29.27 -7.22 -35.17
CA ILE A 459 30.36 -6.53 -34.48
C ILE A 459 31.65 -7.35 -34.65
N SER A 460 32.58 -6.72 -35.36
CA SER A 460 33.97 -7.13 -35.63
C SER A 460 34.79 -7.33 -34.34
N PRO A 461 35.79 -8.23 -34.33
CA PRO A 461 36.62 -8.46 -33.16
C PRO A 461 37.72 -7.40 -33.01
N ASN A 462 37.95 -7.01 -31.74
CA ASN A 462 39.21 -6.72 -31.03
C ASN A 462 40.52 -6.67 -31.84
N PRO A 463 41.51 -5.80 -31.49
CA PRO A 463 42.10 -5.84 -30.14
C PRO A 463 42.68 -4.52 -29.59
N PHE A 464 42.84 -4.37 -28.28
CA PHE A 464 44.14 -4.02 -27.71
C PHE A 464 44.17 -4.24 -26.20
N ASP A 465 45.25 -4.88 -25.81
CA ASP A 465 45.64 -5.30 -24.48
C ASP A 465 46.51 -4.20 -23.82
N ALA A 466 46.63 -4.33 -22.50
CA ALA A 466 47.77 -3.88 -21.69
C ALA A 466 47.95 -2.39 -21.29
N ARG A 467 47.98 -2.22 -19.95
CA ARG A 467 48.98 -1.49 -19.14
C ARG A 467 49.19 0.01 -19.38
N GLY A 468 49.10 0.77 -18.28
CA GLY A 468 50.16 1.72 -17.94
C GLY A 468 49.75 2.97 -17.18
N LYS A 469 50.15 3.01 -15.90
CA LYS A 469 50.77 4.14 -15.17
C LYS A 469 50.34 5.58 -15.46
N ALA A 470 49.93 6.25 -14.39
CA ALA A 470 50.01 7.70 -14.21
C ALA A 470 51.39 8.27 -14.59
N PRO A 471 51.42 9.55 -15.02
CA PRO A 471 52.22 10.50 -14.26
C PRO A 471 51.52 11.85 -14.02
N ALA A 472 52.08 12.53 -13.02
CA ALA A 472 51.74 13.86 -12.57
C ALA A 472 52.36 14.98 -13.44
N ALA A 473 51.79 16.17 -13.24
CA ALA A 473 52.40 17.50 -13.31
C ALA A 473 52.67 18.14 -14.69
N GLY A 474 52.24 19.40 -14.84
CA GLY A 474 52.88 20.36 -15.74
C GLY A 474 52.00 21.50 -16.26
N PHE A 475 52.01 22.64 -15.56
CA PHE A 475 52.09 24.04 -16.07
C PHE A 475 52.28 24.20 -17.61
N ARG A 476 51.65 25.12 -18.36
CA ARG A 476 51.52 26.59 -18.22
C ARG A 476 50.57 27.14 -19.33
N PRO A 477 50.12 28.41 -19.26
CA PRO A 477 49.21 29.05 -20.23
C PRO A 477 49.97 29.74 -21.38
N VAL A 478 49.27 30.20 -22.44
CA VAL A 478 49.50 31.43 -23.24
C VAL A 478 48.72 31.40 -24.58
N GLY A 479 48.16 32.56 -24.97
CA GLY A 479 47.86 32.96 -26.37
C GLY A 479 46.38 32.80 -26.76
N GLN A 480 45.50 33.79 -26.77
CA GLN A 480 45.49 35.13 -27.39
C GLN A 480 45.28 35.14 -28.92
N SER A 481 44.08 35.59 -29.29
CA SER A 481 43.69 36.45 -30.44
C SER A 481 43.29 35.88 -31.81
N VAL A 482 42.35 36.66 -32.39
CA VAL A 482 41.91 36.80 -33.80
C VAL A 482 40.90 35.73 -34.26
N GLY A 483 39.70 36.00 -34.78
CA GLY A 483 39.09 37.21 -35.36
C GLY A 483 38.56 36.88 -36.76
N ALA A 484 37.24 37.00 -37.01
CA ALA A 484 36.51 37.16 -38.30
C ALA A 484 35.04 36.73 -38.06
N SER A 485 34.00 37.57 -38.16
CA SER A 485 33.45 38.29 -39.34
C SER A 485 33.15 37.37 -40.53
N ALA A 486 31.87 37.00 -40.73
CA ALA A 486 31.05 37.46 -41.87
C ALA A 486 29.82 36.57 -42.17
N SER A 487 28.72 37.25 -42.51
CA SER A 487 27.73 36.93 -43.56
C SER A 487 26.86 35.65 -43.42
N SER A 488 25.58 35.79 -43.06
CA SER A 488 24.43 35.95 -43.98
C SER A 488 24.24 34.80 -44.98
N THR A 489 23.19 33.98 -44.75
CA THR A 489 22.37 33.43 -45.85
C THR A 489 20.93 33.15 -45.39
N HIS A 490 20.02 33.43 -46.32
CA HIS A 490 18.56 33.46 -46.25
C HIS A 490 17.89 32.07 -46.38
N LEU A 491 16.71 31.93 -45.72
CA LEU A 491 15.50 31.15 -46.08
C LEU A 491 15.52 29.60 -45.99
N PRO A 492 14.35 28.89 -45.90
CA PRO A 492 12.97 29.35 -45.71
C PRO A 492 12.15 28.66 -44.58
N SER A 493 11.04 29.32 -44.26
CA SER A 493 9.80 28.83 -43.64
C SER A 493 9.43 27.36 -43.96
N SER A 494 9.25 26.54 -42.92
CA SER A 494 8.44 25.32 -42.98
C SER A 494 7.20 25.46 -42.10
N LYS A 495 6.04 25.46 -42.75
CA LYS A 495 4.73 25.27 -42.13
C LYS A 495 4.67 23.87 -41.52
N SER A 496 4.30 23.76 -40.25
CA SER A 496 3.88 22.50 -39.62
C SER A 496 2.36 22.56 -39.39
N LEU A 497 1.66 21.67 -40.09
CA LEU A 497 0.24 21.35 -39.98
C LEU A 497 0.21 19.89 -39.50
N TYR A 498 -0.29 19.64 -38.29
CA TYR A 498 -0.78 18.35 -37.78
C TYR A 498 -1.74 18.73 -36.63
N SER A 499 -3.08 18.75 -36.76
CA SER A 499 -4.05 17.66 -36.97
C SER A 499 -3.76 16.46 -36.06
N GLU A 500 -4.33 16.41 -34.85
CA GLU A 500 -5.58 15.67 -34.53
C GLU A 500 -5.53 14.23 -35.05
N TRP A 501 -5.40 13.25 -34.15
CA TRP A 501 -6.15 11.97 -34.16
C TRP A 501 -6.06 11.32 -32.76
N VAL A 502 -7.25 11.19 -32.16
CA VAL A 502 -7.80 10.17 -31.22
C VAL A 502 -6.88 9.48 -30.22
#